data_AF-A0A7S2WRW7-F1
#
_entry.id   AF-A0A7S2WRW7-F1
#
_cell.length_a   1.000
_cell.length_b   1.000
_cell.length_c   1.000
_cell.angle_alpha   90.00
_cell.angle_beta   90.00
_cell.angle_gamma   90.00
#
_symmetry.space_group_name_H-M   'P 1'
#
loop_
_entity.id
_entity.type
_entity.pdbx_description
1 polymer ?
#
loop_
_entity_poly.entity_id
_entity_poly.type
_entity_poly.pdbx_seq_one_letter_code
_entity_poly.pdbx_strand_id
1 'polypeptide(L)'
;IDVNDNNDNNNNMDLAVWMNAQKQSFQKGTLSQEDYQALSSIGVLFTQPRKEYTWISHYRALYYFVQAYGHSKVPERYAHHPSLGQWVSQIRHNQGIHLNTQQRQALDALNFQWKSVPQQNWLQTYQQLKQHLLENHNAIIPSTDNTTTTTTTTTTTLL
;
A
#
# COMPACT_ATOMS: atom_id res chain seq x y z
N ILE A 1 -54.89 -23.46 2.11
CA ILE A 1 -53.79 -23.95 1.24
C ILE A 1 -53.12 -22.69 0.73
N ASP A 2 -52.18 -22.15 1.52
CA ASP A 2 -50.71 -22.39 1.41
C ASP A 2 -50.14 -21.44 0.34
N VAL A 3 -49.04 -20.68 0.50
CA VAL A 3 -47.91 -20.72 1.44
C VAL A 3 -47.17 -19.35 1.42
N ASN A 4 -46.59 -18.99 2.57
CA ASN A 4 -45.19 -18.52 2.73
C ASN A 4 -44.77 -17.09 2.29
N ASP A 5 -44.92 -16.14 3.22
CA ASP A 5 -44.31 -14.78 3.19
C ASP A 5 -43.24 -14.60 4.30
N ASN A 6 -42.57 -15.69 4.71
CA ASN A 6 -41.61 -15.72 5.82
C ASN A 6 -40.15 -16.01 5.40
N ASN A 7 -39.87 -16.18 4.11
CA ASN A 7 -38.56 -16.65 3.64
C ASN A 7 -37.52 -15.54 3.44
N ASP A 8 -37.95 -14.32 3.11
CA ASP A 8 -37.03 -13.23 2.73
C ASP A 8 -36.34 -12.58 3.94
N ASN A 9 -37.01 -12.54 5.10
CA ASN A 9 -36.42 -12.04 6.34
C ASN A 9 -35.38 -13.01 6.93
N ASN A 10 -35.56 -14.31 6.71
CA ASN A 10 -34.65 -15.33 7.22
C ASN A 10 -33.35 -15.39 6.40
N ASN A 11 -33.47 -15.30 5.06
CA ASN A 11 -32.32 -15.25 4.17
C ASN A 11 -31.40 -14.04 4.40
N ASN A 12 -31.96 -12.87 4.71
CA ASN A 12 -31.17 -11.69 4.99
C ASN A 12 -30.43 -11.78 6.34
N MET A 13 -31.08 -12.40 7.34
CA MET A 13 -30.46 -12.70 8.63
C MET A 13 -29.31 -13.71 8.45
N ASP A 14 -29.51 -14.76 7.66
CA ASP A 14 -28.50 -15.79 7.41
C ASP A 14 -27.28 -15.23 6.67
N LEU A 15 -27.49 -14.34 5.68
CA LEU A 15 -26.40 -13.64 5.00
C LEU A 15 -25.64 -12.71 5.94
N ALA A 16 -26.33 -11.99 6.83
CA ALA A 16 -25.69 -11.12 7.82
C ALA A 16 -24.85 -11.93 8.83
N VAL A 17 -25.39 -13.05 9.32
CA VAL A 17 -24.69 -13.98 10.23
C VAL A 17 -23.47 -14.58 9.54
N TRP A 18 -23.63 -15.08 8.31
CA TRP A 18 -22.54 -15.63 7.52
C TRP A 18 -21.46 -14.58 7.23
N MET A 19 -21.84 -13.38 6.80
CA MET A 19 -20.90 -12.28 6.54
C MET A 19 -20.14 -11.89 7.82
N ASN A 20 -20.81 -11.90 8.98
CA ASN A 20 -20.14 -11.68 10.27
C ASN A 20 -19.16 -12.80 10.62
N ALA A 21 -19.48 -14.06 10.31
CA ALA A 21 -18.56 -15.18 10.47
C ALA A 21 -17.33 -15.01 9.59
N GLN A 22 -17.49 -14.59 8.32
CA GLN A 22 -16.35 -14.30 7.42
C GLN A 22 -15.48 -13.17 7.96
N LYS A 23 -16.09 -12.08 8.46
CA LYS A 23 -15.35 -10.98 9.10
C LYS A 23 -14.61 -11.42 10.37
N GLN A 24 -15.19 -12.30 11.18
CA GLN A 24 -14.53 -12.84 12.36
C GLN A 24 -13.37 -13.79 11.99
N SER A 25 -13.55 -14.65 10.99
CA SER A 25 -12.48 -15.50 10.47
C SER A 25 -11.34 -14.66 9.88
N PHE A 26 -11.64 -13.56 9.19
CA PHE A 26 -10.63 -12.61 8.74
C PHE A 26 -9.87 -11.99 9.93
N GLN A 27 -10.57 -11.54 10.97
CA GLN A 27 -9.96 -10.96 12.19
C GLN A 27 -9.09 -11.96 12.95
N LYS A 28 -9.55 -13.20 13.09
CA LYS A 28 -8.81 -14.29 13.74
C LYS A 28 -7.68 -14.81 12.87
N GLY A 29 -7.69 -14.45 11.59
CA GLY A 29 -6.75 -14.99 10.65
C GLY A 29 -6.94 -16.51 10.48
N THR A 30 -8.16 -16.91 10.24
CA THR A 30 -8.50 -18.28 9.85
C THR A 30 -9.23 -18.30 8.51
N LEU A 31 -9.46 -17.13 7.91
CA LEU A 31 -10.00 -17.02 6.57
C LEU A 31 -8.96 -17.49 5.55
N SER A 32 -9.37 -18.36 4.64
CA SER A 32 -8.53 -18.86 3.55
C SER A 32 -8.20 -17.73 2.56
N GLN A 33 -7.15 -17.95 1.76
CA GLN A 33 -6.76 -16.99 0.73
C GLN A 33 -7.81 -16.93 -0.39
N GLU A 34 -8.35 -18.09 -0.78
CA GLU A 34 -9.39 -18.23 -1.79
C GLU A 34 -10.67 -17.48 -1.38
N ASP A 35 -11.12 -17.66 -0.14
CA ASP A 35 -12.33 -16.99 0.38
C ASP A 35 -12.12 -15.47 0.47
N TYR A 36 -10.94 -15.03 0.91
CA TYR A 36 -10.60 -13.61 0.94
C TYR A 36 -10.63 -12.99 -0.46
N GLN A 37 -10.02 -13.65 -1.45
CA GLN A 37 -10.01 -13.17 -2.83
C GLN A 37 -11.40 -13.14 -3.44
N ALA A 38 -12.20 -14.20 -3.23
CA ALA A 38 -13.58 -14.26 -3.70
C ALA A 38 -14.42 -13.10 -3.14
N LEU A 39 -14.36 -12.88 -1.82
CA LEU A 39 -15.11 -11.81 -1.16
C LEU A 39 -14.62 -10.41 -1.55
N SER A 40 -13.30 -10.24 -1.66
CA SER A 40 -12.72 -8.97 -2.10
C SER A 40 -13.07 -8.66 -3.56
N SER A 41 -13.17 -9.66 -4.43
CA SER A 41 -13.49 -9.48 -5.86
C SER A 41 -14.89 -8.93 -6.09
N ILE A 42 -15.83 -9.24 -5.19
CA ILE A 42 -17.22 -8.73 -5.22
C ILE A 42 -17.40 -7.45 -4.38
N GLY A 43 -16.30 -6.81 -3.95
CA GLY A 43 -16.34 -5.52 -3.27
C GLY A 43 -16.63 -5.59 -1.77
N VAL A 44 -16.55 -6.77 -1.14
CA VAL A 44 -16.64 -6.86 0.32
C VAL A 44 -15.39 -6.23 0.94
N LEU A 45 -15.60 -5.15 1.67
CA LEU A 45 -14.56 -4.48 2.42
C LEU A 45 -14.44 -5.08 3.81
N PHE A 46 -13.29 -5.67 4.11
CA PHE A 46 -12.92 -6.07 5.46
C PHE A 46 -12.35 -4.87 6.23
N THR A 47 -13.17 -3.86 6.49
CA THR A 47 -12.82 -2.78 7.41
C THR A 47 -13.09 -3.25 8.83
N GLN A 48 -12.07 -3.24 9.72
CA GLN A 48 -12.39 -3.43 11.13
C GLN A 48 -13.02 -2.14 11.67
N PRO A 49 -14.12 -2.23 12.45
CA PRO A 49 -14.50 -1.15 13.34
C PRO A 49 -13.34 -0.87 14.30
N ARG A 50 -13.32 0.35 14.84
CA ARG A 50 -12.33 1.03 15.70
C ARG A 50 -11.85 0.24 16.95
N LYS A 51 -11.46 -1.03 16.79
CA LYS A 51 -10.63 -1.79 17.72
C LYS A 51 -9.20 -1.45 17.39
N GLU A 52 -8.41 -1.23 18.43
CA GLU A 52 -6.96 -1.14 18.34
C GLU A 52 -6.45 -2.36 17.57
N TYR A 53 -6.00 -2.15 16.32
CA TYR A 53 -5.37 -3.21 15.54
C TYR A 53 -4.09 -3.60 16.27
N THR A 54 -4.01 -4.85 16.71
CA THR A 54 -2.82 -5.37 17.39
C THR A 54 -1.69 -5.58 16.38
N TRP A 55 -0.45 -5.62 16.87
CA TRP A 55 0.72 -5.99 16.07
C TRP A 55 0.47 -7.21 15.17
N ILE A 56 -0.12 -8.27 15.73
CA ILE A 56 -0.37 -9.54 15.03
C ILE A 56 -1.30 -9.33 13.83
N SER A 57 -2.38 -8.55 14.02
CA SER A 57 -3.34 -8.29 12.94
C SER A 57 -2.70 -7.54 11.76
N HIS A 58 -1.89 -6.53 12.07
CA HIS A 58 -1.17 -5.77 11.05
C HIS A 58 -0.08 -6.58 10.36
N TYR A 59 0.69 -7.34 11.12
CA TYR A 59 1.71 -8.22 10.57
C TYR A 59 1.10 -9.23 9.59
N ARG A 60 -0.04 -9.82 9.94
CA ARG A 60 -0.75 -10.74 9.06
C ARG A 60 -1.26 -10.04 7.79
N ALA A 61 -1.85 -8.86 7.92
CA ALA A 61 -2.31 -8.09 6.76
C ALA A 61 -1.14 -7.71 5.83
N LEU A 62 0.02 -7.35 6.39
CA LEU A 62 1.24 -7.10 5.64
C LEU A 62 1.75 -8.38 4.96
N TYR A 63 1.75 -9.52 5.66
CA TYR A 63 2.13 -10.81 5.07
C TYR A 63 1.34 -11.11 3.81
N TYR A 64 0.01 -11.01 3.87
CA TYR A 64 -0.84 -11.22 2.70
C TYR A 64 -0.60 -10.21 1.59
N PHE A 65 -0.38 -8.94 1.93
CA PHE A 65 -0.01 -7.94 0.95
C PHE A 65 1.30 -8.32 0.24
N VAL A 66 2.33 -8.76 0.98
CA VAL A 66 3.59 -9.20 0.39
C VAL A 66 3.39 -10.43 -0.50
N GLN A 67 2.56 -11.40 -0.11
CA GLN A 67 2.25 -12.55 -0.96
C GLN A 67 1.51 -12.16 -2.24
N ALA A 68 0.57 -11.20 -2.17
CA ALA A 68 -0.21 -10.77 -3.32
C ALA A 68 0.57 -9.89 -4.30
N TYR A 69 1.43 -9.01 -3.79
CA TYR A 69 2.11 -7.96 -4.59
C TYR A 69 3.62 -8.19 -4.73
N GLY A 70 4.20 -9.19 -4.05
CA GLY A 70 5.63 -9.49 -4.08
C GLY A 70 6.51 -8.48 -3.33
N HIS A 71 5.93 -7.47 -2.68
CA HIS A 71 6.67 -6.41 -2.00
C HIS A 71 5.93 -5.88 -0.77
N SER A 72 6.65 -5.22 0.12
CA SER A 72 6.09 -4.56 1.32
C SER A 72 5.76 -3.08 1.12
N LYS A 73 5.75 -2.57 -0.13
CA LYS A 73 5.44 -1.17 -0.49
C LYS A 73 3.93 -0.85 -0.38
N VAL A 74 3.37 -0.97 0.82
CA VAL A 74 1.97 -0.60 1.06
C VAL A 74 1.80 0.93 0.90
N PRO A 75 0.85 1.40 0.08
CA PRO A 75 0.50 2.83 0.01
C PRO A 75 -0.08 3.33 1.34
N GLU A 76 0.23 4.57 1.72
CA GLU A 76 -0.31 5.17 2.96
C GLU A 76 -1.84 5.19 2.98
N ARG A 77 -2.46 5.50 1.84
CA ARG A 77 -3.93 5.49 1.63
C ARG A 77 -4.38 4.21 0.94
N TYR A 78 -4.00 3.05 1.49
CA TYR A 78 -4.37 1.76 0.91
C TYR A 78 -5.89 1.50 1.08
N ALA A 79 -6.64 1.60 -0.03
CA ALA A 79 -8.11 1.59 -0.01
C ALA A 79 -8.72 0.31 0.62
N HIS A 80 -8.12 -0.85 0.35
CA HIS A 80 -8.61 -2.13 0.86
C HIS A 80 -8.36 -2.32 2.37
N HIS A 81 -7.33 -1.66 2.91
CA HIS A 81 -7.00 -1.75 4.34
C HIS A 81 -6.30 -0.47 4.81
N PRO A 82 -7.03 0.64 5.00
CA PRO A 82 -6.43 1.95 5.27
C PRO A 82 -5.54 1.97 6.52
N SER A 83 -5.92 1.24 7.56
CA SER A 83 -5.12 1.12 8.79
C SER A 83 -3.79 0.41 8.57
N LEU A 84 -3.67 -0.48 7.57
CA LEU A 84 -2.39 -1.13 7.24
C LEU A 84 -1.45 -0.11 6.60
N GLY A 85 -1.95 0.70 5.67
CA GLY A 85 -1.18 1.78 5.05
C GLY A 85 -0.64 2.77 6.09
N GLN A 86 -1.50 3.18 7.02
CA GLN A 86 -1.11 4.05 8.14
C GLN A 86 -0.07 3.39 9.06
N TRP A 87 -0.30 2.13 9.45
CA TRP A 87 0.63 1.40 10.32
C TRP A 87 2.00 1.19 9.69
N VAL A 88 2.06 0.81 8.40
CA VAL A 88 3.32 0.68 7.66
C VAL A 88 4.03 2.04 7.57
N SER A 89 3.28 3.12 7.32
CA SER A 89 3.83 4.48 7.31
C SER A 89 4.44 4.86 8.66
N GLN A 90 3.73 4.59 9.76
CA GLN A 90 4.18 4.84 11.12
C GLN A 90 5.49 4.09 11.43
N ILE A 91 5.57 2.79 11.11
CA ILE A 91 6.76 1.95 11.32
C ILE A 91 7.96 2.47 10.53
N ARG A 92 7.75 2.94 9.30
CA ARG A 92 8.83 3.54 8.50
C ARG A 92 9.29 4.88 9.08
N HIS A 93 8.32 5.74 9.43
CA HIS A 93 8.60 7.07 9.96
C HIS A 93 9.41 7.00 11.26
N ASN A 94 9.00 6.13 12.17
CA ASN A 94 9.67 5.95 13.45
C ASN A 94 10.81 4.92 13.40
N GLN A 95 11.21 4.44 12.22
CA GLN A 95 12.26 3.44 12.03
C GLN A 95 12.08 2.17 12.88
N GLY A 96 10.84 1.84 13.27
CA GLY A 96 10.52 0.71 14.13
C GLY A 96 11.08 0.80 15.55
N ILE A 97 11.23 2.01 16.12
CA ILE A 97 11.72 2.21 17.51
C ILE A 97 10.84 1.53 18.57
N HIS A 98 9.56 1.31 18.29
CA HIS A 98 8.62 0.67 19.20
C HIS A 98 8.48 -0.84 18.98
N LEU A 99 9.29 -1.40 18.07
CA LEU A 99 9.28 -2.83 17.79
C LEU A 99 10.25 -3.55 18.71
N ASN A 100 9.80 -4.63 19.31
CA ASN A 100 10.69 -5.56 19.99
C ASN A 100 11.50 -6.38 18.97
N THR A 101 12.50 -7.11 19.46
CA THR A 101 13.40 -7.92 18.63
C THR A 101 12.67 -8.92 17.73
N GLN A 102 11.67 -9.63 18.26
CA GLN A 102 10.92 -10.63 17.51
C GLN A 102 10.07 -9.98 16.41
N GLN A 103 9.46 -8.84 16.70
CA GLN A 103 8.66 -8.07 15.76
C GLN A 103 9.51 -7.55 14.59
N ARG A 104 10.71 -7.05 14.88
CA ARG A 104 11.66 -6.62 13.85
C ARG A 104 12.11 -7.78 12.98
N GLN A 105 12.53 -8.89 13.59
CA GLN A 105 12.92 -10.11 12.86
C GLN A 105 11.81 -10.64 11.96
N ALA A 106 10.56 -10.59 12.42
CA ALA A 106 9.41 -11.00 11.63
C ALA A 106 9.24 -10.11 10.38
N LEU A 107 9.39 -8.79 10.50
CA LEU A 107 9.35 -7.88 9.34
C LEU A 107 10.53 -8.10 8.39
N ASP A 108 11.72 -8.31 8.93
CA ASP A 108 12.92 -8.58 8.13
C ASP A 108 12.77 -9.88 7.34
N ALA A 109 12.15 -10.91 7.91
CA ALA A 109 11.81 -12.15 7.21
C ALA A 109 10.82 -11.97 6.04
N LEU A 110 10.05 -10.87 6.03
CA LEU A 110 9.18 -10.48 4.91
C LEU A 110 9.89 -9.59 3.87
N ASN A 111 11.21 -9.40 4.01
CA ASN A 111 11.96 -8.39 3.26
C ASN A 111 11.28 -7.00 3.35
N PHE A 112 10.90 -6.61 4.58
CA PHE A 112 10.22 -5.34 4.81
C PHE A 112 11.10 -4.16 4.40
N GLN A 113 10.53 -3.27 3.59
CA GLN A 113 11.22 -2.08 3.10
C GLN A 113 11.05 -0.95 4.10
N TRP A 114 12.08 -0.78 4.93
CA TRP A 114 12.17 0.22 6.00
C TRP A 114 12.22 1.67 5.51
N LYS A 115 12.78 1.91 4.32
CA LYS A 115 12.86 3.23 3.71
C LYS A 115 11.63 3.47 2.83
N SER A 116 11.06 4.67 2.88
CA SER A 116 9.98 5.04 1.97
C SER A 116 10.50 5.13 0.52
N VAL A 117 9.66 4.82 -0.46
CA VAL A 117 10.01 4.93 -1.89
C VAL A 117 10.49 6.37 -2.24
N PRO A 118 9.86 7.46 -1.74
CA PRO A 118 10.39 8.81 -1.93
C PRO A 118 11.81 9.01 -1.38
N GLN A 119 12.14 8.43 -0.21
CA GLN A 119 13.50 8.49 0.35
C GLN A 119 14.49 7.63 -0.43
N GLN A 120 14.07 6.48 -0.95
CA GLN A 120 14.92 5.66 -1.84
C GLN A 120 15.23 6.41 -3.14
N ASN A 121 14.22 7.01 -3.77
CA ASN A 121 14.40 7.80 -4.98
C ASN A 121 15.32 9.00 -4.72
N TRP A 122 15.11 9.75 -3.64
CA TRP A 122 15.98 10.88 -3.28
C TRP A 122 17.44 10.45 -3.10
N LEU A 123 17.69 9.36 -2.36
CA LEU A 123 19.04 8.87 -2.12
C LEU A 123 19.71 8.40 -3.43
N GLN A 124 18.96 7.73 -4.29
CA GLN A 124 19.44 7.27 -5.59
C GLN A 124 19.75 8.45 -6.52
N THR A 125 18.86 9.44 -6.60
CA THR A 125 19.07 10.68 -7.36
C THR A 125 20.25 11.47 -6.81
N TYR A 126 20.40 11.56 -5.49
CA TYR A 126 21.56 12.19 -4.85
C TYR A 126 22.87 11.46 -5.19
N GLN A 127 22.88 10.13 -5.17
CA GLN A 127 24.06 9.33 -5.53
C GLN A 127 24.42 9.51 -7.01
N GLN A 128 23.44 9.51 -7.91
CA GLN A 128 23.64 9.79 -9.33
C GLN A 128 24.20 11.20 -9.55
N LEU A 129 23.64 12.20 -8.86
CA LEU A 129 24.14 13.57 -8.91
C LEU A 129 25.58 13.67 -8.39
N LYS A 130 25.88 13.01 -7.27
CA LYS A 130 27.23 12.99 -6.70
C LYS A 130 28.23 12.39 -7.67
N GLN A 131 27.90 11.28 -8.33
CA GLN A 131 28.77 10.67 -9.35
C GLN A 131 28.96 11.61 -10.54
N HIS A 132 27.87 12.17 -11.06
CA HIS A 132 27.93 13.11 -12.18
C HIS A 132 28.80 14.34 -11.89
N LEU A 133 28.77 14.89 -10.67
CA LEU A 133 29.59 16.04 -10.25
C LEU A 133 31.06 15.68 -10.00
N LEU A 134 31.36 14.43 -9.63
CA LEU A 134 32.74 13.95 -9.49
C LEU A 134 33.40 13.71 -10.85
N GLU A 135 32.62 13.19 -11.81
CA GLU A 135 33.06 12.90 -13.18
C GLU A 135 33.13 14.17 -14.04
N ASN A 136 32.22 15.12 -13.84
CA ASN A 136 32.18 16.39 -14.55
C ASN A 136 32.56 17.52 -13.59
N HIS A 137 33.84 17.89 -13.59
CA HIS A 137 34.38 19.07 -12.86
C HIS A 137 33.84 20.42 -13.38
N ASN A 138 32.69 20.46 -14.09
CA ASN A 138 32.03 21.69 -14.49
C ASN A 138 30.58 21.44 -14.96
N ALA A 139 29.71 22.39 -14.62
CA ALA A 139 28.46 22.77 -15.30
C ALA A 139 27.14 22.00 -15.01
N ILE A 140 26.24 22.74 -14.34
CA ILE A 140 24.81 22.99 -14.60
C ILE A 140 23.97 21.83 -15.19
N ILE A 141 23.00 21.37 -14.39
CA ILE A 141 21.93 20.47 -14.81
C ILE A 141 20.87 21.27 -15.58
N PRO A 142 20.50 20.92 -16.84
CA PRO A 142 19.42 21.60 -17.54
C PRO A 142 18.07 21.20 -16.95
N SER A 143 17.30 22.20 -16.51
CA SER A 143 15.92 22.04 -16.03
C SER A 143 15.03 21.53 -17.16
N THR A 144 14.23 20.50 -16.91
CA THR A 144 13.18 20.05 -17.82
C THR A 144 11.86 20.71 -17.42
N ASP A 145 11.70 21.99 -17.78
CA ASP A 145 10.37 22.58 -17.86
C ASP A 145 9.85 22.44 -19.29
N ASN A 146 8.75 21.71 -19.39
CA ASN A 146 7.96 21.48 -20.57
C ASN A 146 7.06 22.69 -20.87
N THR A 147 7.51 23.63 -21.69
CA THR A 147 6.56 24.43 -22.49
C THR A 147 7.06 24.58 -23.91
N THR A 148 6.42 23.84 -24.81
CA THR A 148 6.37 24.14 -26.24
C THR A 148 5.85 25.57 -26.41
N THR A 149 6.63 26.48 -26.99
CA THR A 149 6.07 27.46 -27.94
C THR A 149 7.08 27.82 -29.02
N THR A 150 6.52 27.84 -30.22
CA THR A 150 7.02 28.02 -31.57
C THR A 150 7.70 29.36 -31.87
N THR A 151 8.41 29.38 -33.01
CA THR A 151 8.75 30.54 -33.89
C THR A 151 9.81 31.52 -33.34
N THR A 152 10.80 31.99 -34.11
CA THR A 152 10.82 32.41 -35.53
C THR A 152 12.23 32.24 -36.14
N THR A 153 12.28 31.72 -37.36
CA THR A 153 13.37 31.95 -38.30
C THR A 153 13.30 33.41 -38.77
N THR A 154 14.27 34.25 -38.41
CA THR A 154 14.44 35.56 -39.04
C THR A 154 15.53 35.45 -40.08
N THR A 155 15.11 35.35 -41.34
CA THR A 155 15.92 35.70 -42.50
C THR A 155 16.23 37.19 -42.42
N THR A 156 17.50 37.53 -42.25
CA THR A 156 18.01 38.88 -42.54
C THR A 156 19.07 38.76 -43.61
N THR A 157 18.62 39.05 -44.83
CA THR A 157 19.43 39.48 -45.97
C THR A 157 19.93 40.90 -45.74
N LEU A 158 21.03 41.24 -46.44
CA LEU A 158 21.62 42.58 -46.75
C LEU A 158 22.95 42.80 -46.01
N LEU A 159 24.07 43.15 -46.66
CA LEU A 159 24.37 43.62 -48.02
C LEU A 159 25.72 43.05 -48.48
#